data_AF-T1DED6-F1
#
_entry.id   AF-T1DED6-F1
#
_cell.length_a   1.000
_cell.length_b   1.000
_cell.length_c   1.000
_cell.angle_alpha   90.00
_cell.angle_beta   90.00
_cell.angle_gamma   90.00
#
_symmetry.space_group_name_H-M   'P 1'
#
loop_
_entity.id
_entity.type
_entity.pdbx_description
1 polymer ?
#
loop_
_entity_poly.entity_id
_entity_poly.type
_entity_poly.pdbx_seq_one_letter_code
_entity_poly.pdbx_strand_id
1 'polypeptide(L)'
;AARLMNSSGKELMNFVEDSKPIVGTCNGFQVLAEAGFLPDLDGNKERSMVLSVNESGKFECRTTYFKFSNNNPIMKNTLREGQILQAPVAHKEGQVRFLNEEILNEVRENGQIIFRYSNGDGTSDSYPWNPNGSVDSIAGLSNRDGNVIGLMPHPERAFDIFNMSGHEREGSYSTGREFFNAVLKYIKNKSI
;
A
#
# COMPACT_ATOMS: atom_id res chain seq x y z
N ALA A 1 8.10 -1.77 15.26
CA ALA A 1 6.76 -2.15 15.77
C ALA A 1 6.61 -2.33 17.29
N ALA A 2 7.53 -2.99 18.01
CA ALA A 2 7.30 -3.46 19.39
C ALA A 2 6.83 -2.37 20.39
N ARG A 3 7.42 -1.17 20.33
CA ARG A 3 7.02 -0.04 21.21
C ARG A 3 5.57 0.39 20.99
N LEU A 4 5.13 0.45 19.73
CA LEU A 4 3.76 0.80 19.35
C LEU A 4 2.77 -0.23 19.89
N MET A 5 3.10 -1.51 19.72
CA MET A 5 2.24 -2.60 20.21
C MET A 5 2.15 -2.62 21.74
N ASN A 6 3.24 -2.29 22.43
CA ASN A 6 3.24 -2.22 23.89
C ASN A 6 2.47 -0.99 24.43
N SER A 7 2.55 0.16 23.76
CA SER A 7 1.91 1.38 24.25
C SER A 7 0.44 1.53 23.84
N SER A 8 0.07 1.01 22.67
CA SER A 8 -1.21 1.32 22.02
C SER A 8 -1.78 0.16 21.20
N GLY A 9 -1.27 -1.06 21.39
CA GLY A 9 -1.69 -2.22 20.61
C GLY A 9 -3.18 -2.54 20.76
N LYS A 10 -3.71 -2.41 21.98
CA LYS A 10 -5.14 -2.66 22.26
C LYS A 10 -6.05 -1.66 21.54
N GLU A 11 -5.70 -0.38 21.58
CA GLU A 11 -6.43 0.69 20.91
C GLU A 11 -6.41 0.50 19.40
N LEU A 12 -5.25 0.10 18.84
CA LEU A 12 -5.13 -0.20 17.41
C LEU A 12 -5.98 -1.41 17.02
N MET A 13 -5.98 -2.48 17.82
CA MET A 13 -6.83 -3.65 17.56
C MET A 13 -8.31 -3.28 17.57
N ASN A 14 -8.79 -2.57 18.59
CA ASN A 14 -10.17 -2.08 18.63
C ASN A 14 -10.50 -1.20 17.41
N PHE A 15 -9.56 -0.34 16.99
CA PHE A 15 -9.74 0.51 15.81
C PHE A 15 -9.89 -0.31 14.52
N VAL A 16 -9.13 -1.40 14.39
CA VAL A 16 -9.25 -2.34 13.26
C VAL A 16 -10.56 -3.12 13.33
N GLU A 17 -10.97 -3.61 14.49
CA GLU A 17 -12.22 -4.36 14.70
C GLU A 17 -13.46 -3.50 14.44
N ASP A 18 -13.42 -2.21 14.79
CA ASP A 18 -14.44 -1.21 14.41
C ASP A 18 -14.45 -0.92 12.89
N SER A 19 -13.58 -1.61 12.14
CA SER A 19 -13.26 -1.40 10.73
C SER A 19 -13.07 0.08 10.39
N LYS A 20 -12.29 0.77 11.22
CA LYS A 20 -11.78 2.12 10.93
C LYS A 20 -10.47 2.01 10.14
N PRO A 21 -10.15 2.99 9.27
CA PRO A 21 -9.04 2.87 8.34
C PRO A 21 -7.69 3.19 8.98
N ILE A 22 -6.72 2.27 8.88
CA ILE A 22 -5.30 2.53 9.21
C ILE A 22 -4.50 2.53 7.92
N VAL A 23 -3.72 3.58 7.68
CA VAL A 23 -2.85 3.69 6.49
C VAL A 23 -1.40 3.88 6.94
N GLY A 24 -0.51 2.99 6.50
CA GLY A 24 0.94 3.11 6.68
C GLY A 24 1.65 3.31 5.34
N THR A 25 2.27 4.48 5.13
CA THR A 25 3.08 4.77 3.94
C THR A 25 4.57 4.58 4.22
N CYS A 26 5.31 3.97 3.30
CA CYS A 26 6.74 3.65 3.39
C CYS A 26 7.12 2.98 4.73
N ASN A 27 7.69 3.72 5.69
CA ASN A 27 8.03 3.19 7.01
C ASN A 27 6.77 2.74 7.79
N GLY A 28 5.64 3.43 7.61
CA GLY A 28 4.37 2.97 8.18
C GLY A 28 3.98 1.57 7.73
N PHE A 29 4.24 1.21 6.47
CA PHE A 29 3.99 -0.15 5.96
C PHE A 29 4.91 -1.17 6.67
N GLN A 30 6.20 -0.86 6.81
CA GLN A 30 7.16 -1.70 7.55
C GLN A 30 6.69 -1.94 8.99
N VAL A 31 6.22 -0.90 9.68
CA VAL A 31 5.70 -1.00 11.05
C VAL A 31 4.45 -1.89 11.12
N LEU A 32 3.51 -1.75 10.17
CA LEU A 32 2.29 -2.56 10.14
C LEU A 32 2.58 -4.04 9.86
N ALA A 33 3.50 -4.34 8.94
CA ALA A 33 3.97 -5.70 8.67
C ALA A 33 4.67 -6.30 9.89
N GLU A 34 5.60 -5.58 10.52
CA GLU A 34 6.28 -6.01 11.74
C GLU A 34 5.36 -6.18 12.95
N ALA A 35 4.22 -5.49 12.97
CA ALA A 35 3.20 -5.57 14.01
C ALA A 35 2.17 -6.69 13.76
N GLY A 36 2.25 -7.40 12.62
CA GLY A 36 1.33 -8.47 12.25
C GLY A 36 -0.03 -7.98 11.74
N PHE A 37 -0.19 -6.68 11.47
CA PHE A 37 -1.42 -6.15 10.88
C PHE A 37 -1.52 -6.39 9.36
N LEU A 38 -0.40 -6.71 8.71
CA LEU A 38 -0.36 -7.03 7.28
C LEU A 38 0.47 -8.30 7.06
N PRO A 39 0.00 -9.24 6.22
CA PRO A 39 -1.30 -9.25 5.55
C PRO A 39 -2.47 -9.62 6.48
N ASP A 40 -2.26 -10.09 7.72
CA ASP A 40 -3.34 -10.51 8.63
C ASP A 40 -4.26 -11.60 8.01
N LEU A 41 -3.75 -12.84 7.98
CA LEU A 41 -4.38 -13.98 7.31
C LEU A 41 -5.60 -14.51 8.10
N ASP A 42 -5.39 -14.78 9.39
CA ASP A 42 -6.37 -15.43 10.28
C ASP A 42 -6.60 -14.69 11.60
N GLY A 43 -6.29 -13.39 11.66
CA GLY A 43 -6.27 -12.65 12.93
C GLY A 43 -5.08 -13.00 13.84
N ASN A 44 -4.32 -14.04 13.50
CA ASN A 44 -3.03 -14.33 14.12
C ASN A 44 -2.02 -13.27 13.68
N LYS A 45 -1.53 -12.46 14.63
CA LYS A 45 -0.58 -11.36 14.41
C LYS A 45 0.87 -11.84 14.32
N GLU A 46 1.08 -13.13 14.05
CA GLU A 46 2.39 -13.66 13.70
C GLU A 46 2.91 -13.04 12.39
N ARG A 47 4.21 -12.77 12.36
CA ARG A 47 4.85 -12.15 11.20
C ARG A 47 4.95 -13.15 10.05
N SER A 48 4.11 -12.99 9.04
CA SER A 48 4.11 -13.81 7.81
C SER A 48 4.74 -13.10 6.61
N MET A 49 5.09 -11.82 6.75
CA MET A 49 5.73 -11.02 5.71
C MET A 49 6.78 -10.05 6.29
N VAL A 50 7.63 -9.53 5.40
CA VAL A 50 8.60 -8.47 5.71
C VAL A 50 8.81 -7.57 4.48
N LEU A 51 9.29 -6.35 4.72
CA LEU A 51 9.85 -5.49 3.68
C LEU A 51 11.37 -5.50 3.82
N SER A 52 12.06 -6.17 2.90
CA SER A 52 13.52 -6.31 2.89
C SER A 52 14.22 -5.28 2.01
N VAL A 53 15.55 -5.29 2.04
CA VAL A 53 16.40 -4.50 1.13
C VAL A 53 15.94 -4.71 -0.31
N ASN A 54 15.84 -3.62 -1.09
CA ASN A 54 15.49 -3.66 -2.50
C ASN A 54 16.41 -4.63 -3.26
N GLU A 55 15.88 -5.31 -4.28
CA GLU A 55 16.67 -6.22 -5.13
C GLU A 55 17.88 -5.53 -5.78
N SER A 56 17.76 -4.22 -6.09
CA SER A 56 18.87 -3.42 -6.63
C SER A 56 20.02 -3.17 -5.65
N GLY A 57 19.83 -3.47 -4.36
CA GLY A 57 20.77 -3.17 -3.27
C GLY A 57 20.93 -1.67 -2.97
N LYS A 58 20.13 -0.80 -3.60
CA LYS A 58 20.27 0.66 -3.54
C LYS A 58 19.07 1.33 -2.90
N PHE A 59 19.27 2.53 -2.39
CA PHE A 59 18.16 3.43 -2.05
C PHE A 59 17.51 3.92 -3.35
N GLU A 60 16.20 3.74 -3.47
CA GLU A 60 15.45 4.17 -4.64
C GLU A 60 14.66 5.44 -4.31
N CYS A 61 15.04 6.54 -4.97
CA CYS A 61 14.37 7.84 -4.93
C CYS A 61 13.91 8.19 -6.33
N ARG A 62 12.67 7.85 -6.69
CA ARG A 62 12.17 8.05 -8.06
C ARG A 62 10.67 8.23 -8.11
N THR A 63 10.19 8.79 -9.21
CA THR A 63 8.77 8.70 -9.57
C THR A 63 8.49 7.29 -10.07
N THR A 64 7.44 6.65 -9.55
CA THR A 64 6.97 5.35 -10.03
C THR A 64 5.49 5.42 -10.37
N TYR A 65 5.01 4.41 -11.08
CA TYR A 65 3.60 4.19 -11.35
C TYR A 65 3.14 2.90 -10.69
N PHE A 66 1.87 2.86 -10.35
CA PHE A 66 1.24 1.68 -9.79
C PHE A 66 -0.25 1.69 -10.12
N LYS A 67 -0.82 0.50 -10.31
CA LYS A 67 -2.22 0.31 -10.66
C LYS A 67 -3.03 -0.17 -9.46
N PHE A 68 -4.21 0.42 -9.29
CA PHE A 68 -5.21 -0.12 -8.39
C PHE A 68 -5.72 -1.45 -8.95
N SER A 69 -5.66 -2.52 -8.17
CA SER A 69 -5.76 -3.89 -8.71
C SER A 69 -6.91 -4.74 -8.19
N ASN A 70 -7.82 -4.19 -7.38
CA ASN A 70 -8.93 -4.96 -6.82
C ASN A 70 -10.09 -4.05 -6.39
N ASN A 71 -11.03 -4.60 -5.62
CA ASN A 71 -12.21 -3.90 -5.13
C ASN A 71 -12.12 -3.57 -3.62
N ASN A 72 -10.95 -3.15 -3.12
CA ASN A 72 -10.76 -2.81 -1.70
C ASN A 72 -11.84 -1.82 -1.21
N PRO A 73 -12.46 -2.05 -0.03
CA PRO A 73 -13.62 -1.29 0.42
C PRO A 73 -13.35 0.22 0.61
N ILE A 74 -12.12 0.63 0.92
CA ILE A 74 -11.73 2.03 1.05
C ILE A 74 -11.60 2.68 -0.33
N MET A 75 -10.92 1.99 -1.26
CA MET A 75 -10.47 2.59 -2.52
C MET A 75 -11.51 2.52 -3.64
N LYS A 76 -12.33 1.47 -3.69
CA LYS A 76 -13.23 1.15 -4.81
C LYS A 76 -14.24 2.23 -5.21
N ASN A 77 -14.59 3.11 -4.27
CA ASN A 77 -15.60 4.15 -4.50
C ASN A 77 -15.01 5.44 -5.11
N THR A 78 -13.70 5.46 -5.33
CA THR A 78 -12.94 6.62 -5.84
C THR A 78 -11.99 6.22 -6.95
N LEU A 79 -11.34 5.06 -6.83
CA LEU A 79 -10.42 4.54 -7.83
C LEU A 79 -11.10 3.45 -8.66
N ARG A 80 -10.85 3.47 -9.97
CA ARG A 80 -11.28 2.39 -10.87
C ARG A 80 -10.24 1.28 -10.90
N GLU A 81 -10.68 0.03 -10.96
CA GLU A 81 -9.76 -1.09 -11.16
C GLU A 81 -8.96 -0.89 -12.46
N GLY A 82 -7.65 -1.14 -12.40
CA GLY A 82 -6.70 -0.88 -13.48
C GLY A 82 -6.27 0.58 -13.60
N GLN A 83 -6.82 1.51 -12.81
CA GLN A 83 -6.40 2.91 -12.82
C GLN A 83 -4.93 3.03 -12.41
N ILE A 84 -4.14 3.66 -13.29
CA ILE A 84 -2.73 3.95 -13.07
C ILE A 84 -2.62 5.24 -12.25
N LEU A 85 -1.77 5.18 -11.23
CA LEU A 85 -1.46 6.26 -10.31
C LEU A 85 0.04 6.50 -10.34
N GLN A 86 0.45 7.74 -10.11
CA GLN A 86 1.85 8.14 -10.04
C GLN A 86 2.16 8.69 -8.64
N ALA A 87 3.22 8.20 -8.00
CA ALA A 87 3.73 8.81 -6.77
C ALA A 87 5.24 8.58 -6.64
N PRO A 88 5.95 9.41 -5.86
CA PRO A 88 7.35 9.15 -5.57
C PRO A 88 7.52 7.97 -4.61
N VAL A 89 8.62 7.26 -4.75
CA VAL A 89 9.16 6.31 -3.76
C VAL A 89 10.47 6.85 -3.20
N ALA A 90 10.76 6.53 -1.94
CA ALA A 90 11.99 6.92 -1.25
C ALA A 90 12.38 5.87 -0.20
N HIS A 91 12.88 4.71 -0.63
CA HIS A 91 13.18 3.59 0.28
C HIS A 91 14.41 2.79 -0.13
N LYS A 92 15.12 2.26 0.87
CA LYS A 92 16.13 1.19 0.72
C LYS A 92 15.55 -0.20 0.99
N GLU A 93 14.53 -0.27 1.83
CA GLU A 93 13.93 -1.51 2.32
C GLU A 93 12.43 -1.55 1.95
N GLY A 94 12.15 -1.72 0.67
CA GLY A 94 10.77 -1.75 0.15
C GLY A 94 10.35 -3.08 -0.44
N GLN A 95 11.23 -4.08 -0.52
CA GLN A 95 10.94 -5.33 -1.21
C GLN A 95 9.99 -6.19 -0.36
N VAL A 96 8.75 -6.35 -0.82
CA VAL A 96 7.77 -7.22 -0.18
C VAL A 96 8.19 -8.69 -0.35
N ARG A 97 8.31 -9.39 0.78
CA ARG A 97 8.58 -10.83 0.86
C ARG A 97 7.66 -11.50 1.85
N PHE A 98 7.26 -12.73 1.54
CA PHE A 98 6.50 -13.62 2.41
C PHE A 98 7.40 -14.74 2.93
N LEU A 99 7.02 -15.38 4.03
CA LEU A 99 7.78 -16.50 4.59
C LEU A 99 7.81 -17.71 3.65
N ASN A 100 6.73 -17.94 2.91
CA ASN A 100 6.58 -19.04 1.96
C ASN A 100 5.54 -18.70 0.87
N GLU A 101 5.43 -19.56 -0.14
CA GLU A 101 4.51 -19.39 -1.27
C GLU A 101 3.05 -19.63 -0.87
N GLU A 102 2.78 -20.47 0.14
CA GLU A 102 1.42 -20.71 0.63
C GLU A 102 0.76 -19.43 1.13
N ILE A 103 1.50 -18.63 1.93
CA ILE A 103 1.04 -17.32 2.41
C ILE A 103 0.77 -16.38 1.23
N LEU A 104 1.67 -16.34 0.25
CA LEU A 104 1.49 -15.48 -0.91
C LEU A 104 0.24 -15.87 -1.72
N ASN A 105 -0.01 -17.17 -1.89
CA ASN A 105 -1.22 -17.66 -2.55
C ASN A 105 -2.49 -17.27 -1.78
N GLU A 106 -2.48 -17.39 -0.46
CA GLU A 106 -3.60 -16.97 0.37
C GLU A 106 -3.88 -15.46 0.24
N VAL A 107 -2.83 -14.63 0.26
CA VAL A 107 -2.92 -13.17 0.03
C VAL A 107 -3.49 -12.84 -1.35
N ARG A 108 -3.15 -13.63 -2.38
CA ARG A 108 -3.71 -13.50 -3.74
C ARG A 108 -5.20 -13.85 -3.75
N GLU A 109 -5.57 -15.00 -3.19
CA GLU A 109 -6.95 -15.52 -3.15
C GLU A 109 -7.89 -14.61 -2.35
N ASN A 110 -7.42 -14.08 -1.22
CA ASN A 110 -8.14 -13.11 -0.41
C ASN A 110 -8.23 -11.72 -1.05
N GLY A 111 -7.57 -11.50 -2.20
CA GLY A 111 -7.59 -10.24 -2.91
C GLY A 111 -6.95 -9.11 -2.11
N GLN A 112 -5.87 -9.37 -1.36
CA GLN A 112 -5.24 -8.40 -0.46
C GLN A 112 -4.19 -7.52 -1.15
N ILE A 113 -3.83 -7.84 -2.40
CA ILE A 113 -2.92 -7.04 -3.22
C ILE A 113 -3.72 -5.90 -3.87
N ILE A 114 -3.73 -4.74 -3.20
CA ILE A 114 -4.51 -3.57 -3.60
C ILE A 114 -3.81 -2.70 -4.65
N PHE A 115 -2.48 -2.64 -4.64
CA PHE A 115 -1.68 -1.85 -5.57
C PHE A 115 -0.50 -2.66 -6.10
N ARG A 116 -0.32 -2.66 -7.42
CA ARG A 116 0.82 -3.28 -8.09
C ARG A 116 1.61 -2.22 -8.86
N TYR A 117 2.93 -2.25 -8.75
CA TYR A 117 3.82 -1.45 -9.59
C TYR A 117 3.54 -1.71 -11.07
N SER A 118 3.70 -0.65 -11.85
CA SER A 118 3.66 -0.68 -13.30
C SER A 118 4.44 0.50 -13.85
N ASN A 119 4.57 0.58 -15.16
CA ASN A 119 4.91 1.80 -15.88
C ASN A 119 3.64 2.64 -16.12
N GLY A 120 3.81 3.80 -16.76
CA GLY A 120 2.74 4.77 -16.97
C GLY A 120 1.62 4.32 -17.91
N ASP A 121 1.83 3.29 -18.73
CA ASP A 121 0.80 2.69 -19.60
C ASP A 121 0.28 1.34 -19.08
N GLY A 122 0.82 0.83 -17.97
CA GLY A 122 0.38 -0.39 -17.32
C GLY A 122 0.87 -1.69 -17.97
N THR A 123 1.75 -1.63 -18.97
CA THR A 123 2.21 -2.78 -19.76
C THR A 123 3.44 -3.48 -19.19
N SER A 124 4.22 -2.81 -18.35
CA SER A 124 5.45 -3.35 -17.77
C SER A 124 5.52 -3.05 -16.29
N ASP A 125 6.06 -3.98 -15.52
CA ASP A 125 6.35 -3.83 -14.09
C ASP A 125 7.83 -4.14 -13.78
N SER A 126 8.65 -4.37 -14.79
CA SER A 126 10.08 -4.65 -14.60
C SER A 126 10.83 -3.41 -14.11
N TYR A 127 12.00 -3.60 -13.49
CA TYR A 127 12.88 -2.47 -13.13
C TYR A 127 13.10 -1.56 -14.36
N PRO A 128 12.95 -0.23 -14.25
CA PRO A 128 12.88 0.58 -13.03
C PRO A 128 11.49 0.78 -12.39
N TRP A 129 10.43 0.21 -12.96
CA TRP A 129 9.04 0.49 -12.62
C TRP A 129 8.57 -0.20 -11.33
N ASN A 130 8.93 -1.46 -11.11
CA ASN A 130 9.03 -2.05 -9.78
C ASN A 130 10.43 -1.74 -9.23
N PRO A 131 10.58 -0.72 -8.36
CA PRO A 131 11.89 -0.23 -7.95
C PRO A 131 12.58 -1.17 -6.96
N ASN A 132 11.82 -2.00 -6.25
CA ASN A 132 12.32 -2.82 -5.15
C ASN A 132 12.38 -4.32 -5.46
N GLY A 133 11.82 -4.77 -6.58
CA GLY A 133 11.78 -6.20 -6.94
C GLY A 133 10.80 -6.98 -6.06
N SER A 134 9.72 -6.33 -5.59
CA SER A 134 8.68 -7.03 -4.82
C SER A 134 8.03 -8.12 -5.67
N VAL A 135 7.75 -9.27 -5.04
CA VAL A 135 6.96 -10.34 -5.66
C VAL A 135 5.60 -9.81 -6.11
N ASP A 136 5.05 -10.34 -7.20
CA ASP A 136 3.78 -9.90 -7.82
C ASP A 136 3.70 -8.38 -8.10
N SER A 137 4.85 -7.74 -8.17
CA SER A 137 4.98 -6.29 -8.27
C SER A 137 4.18 -5.56 -7.19
N ILE A 138 4.08 -6.12 -5.98
CA ILE A 138 3.29 -5.54 -4.90
C ILE A 138 3.86 -4.16 -4.51
N ALA A 139 3.06 -3.11 -4.69
CA ALA A 139 3.33 -1.76 -4.20
C ALA A 139 2.59 -1.48 -2.88
N GLY A 140 1.46 -2.14 -2.66
CA GLY A 140 0.67 -2.03 -1.44
C GLY A 140 -0.28 -3.20 -1.20
N LEU A 141 -0.52 -3.48 0.08
CA LEU A 141 -1.38 -4.56 0.57
C LEU A 141 -2.46 -4.00 1.51
N SER A 142 -3.52 -4.76 1.70
CA SER A 142 -4.44 -4.57 2.83
C SER A 142 -4.53 -5.79 3.74
N ASN A 143 -5.07 -5.63 4.95
CA ASN A 143 -5.55 -6.77 5.73
C ASN A 143 -6.75 -7.44 5.02
N ARG A 144 -7.18 -8.59 5.54
CA ARG A 144 -8.32 -9.35 5.02
C ARG A 144 -9.62 -8.53 4.95
N ASP A 145 -9.89 -7.73 5.97
CA ASP A 145 -11.08 -6.85 6.02
C ASP A 145 -10.95 -5.60 5.14
N GLY A 146 -9.74 -5.33 4.64
CA GLY A 146 -9.44 -4.23 3.72
C GLY A 146 -9.34 -2.84 4.36
N ASN A 147 -9.43 -2.71 5.68
CA ASN A 147 -9.38 -1.44 6.40
C ASN A 147 -7.98 -1.05 6.91
N VAL A 148 -7.01 -1.96 6.93
CA VAL A 148 -5.59 -1.64 7.15
C VAL A 148 -4.89 -1.68 5.81
N ILE A 149 -4.18 -0.61 5.46
CA ILE A 149 -3.48 -0.46 4.18
C ILE A 149 -2.01 -0.15 4.43
N GLY A 150 -1.13 -0.93 3.80
CA GLY A 150 0.29 -0.64 3.67
C GLY A 150 0.63 -0.25 2.24
N LEU A 151 1.39 0.82 2.03
CA LEU A 151 1.76 1.33 0.72
C LEU A 151 3.21 1.83 0.70
N MET A 152 4.03 1.36 -0.22
CA MET A 152 5.42 1.84 -0.36
C MET A 152 5.56 3.19 -1.07
N PRO A 153 4.83 3.47 -2.18
CA PRO A 153 4.73 4.82 -2.72
C PRO A 153 4.21 5.84 -1.70
N HIS A 154 4.60 7.11 -1.88
CA HIS A 154 4.25 8.23 -1.00
C HIS A 154 3.13 9.09 -1.62
N PRO A 155 1.84 8.70 -1.52
CA PRO A 155 0.73 9.50 -2.02
C PRO A 155 0.67 10.88 -1.34
N GLU A 156 1.11 11.01 -0.09
CA GLU A 156 1.17 12.29 0.63
C GLU A 156 2.18 13.27 0.02
N ARG A 157 3.20 12.78 -0.68
CA ARG A 157 4.16 13.59 -1.44
C ARG A 157 3.69 13.89 -2.87
N ALA A 158 2.53 13.37 -3.27
CA ALA A 158 1.87 13.60 -4.53
C ALA A 158 0.46 14.19 -4.30
N PHE A 159 0.32 15.02 -3.27
CA PHE A 159 -0.98 15.56 -2.85
C PHE A 159 -1.46 16.68 -3.76
N ASP A 160 -0.58 17.60 -4.14
CA ASP A 160 -0.92 18.68 -5.07
C ASP A 160 -0.49 18.31 -6.50
N ILE A 161 -1.16 18.86 -7.50
CA ILE A 161 -0.79 18.69 -8.91
C ILE A 161 0.64 19.16 -9.16
N PHE A 162 1.08 20.21 -8.45
CA PHE A 162 2.45 20.72 -8.54
C PHE A 162 3.50 19.73 -7.99
N ASN A 163 3.08 18.73 -7.22
CA ASN A 163 3.97 17.68 -6.70
C ASN A 163 4.08 16.46 -7.62
N MET A 164 3.21 16.35 -8.64
CA MET A 164 3.28 15.27 -9.64
C MET A 164 4.56 15.40 -10.48
N SER A 165 4.80 14.49 -11.41
CA SER A 165 5.98 14.50 -12.29
C SER A 165 5.60 14.28 -13.75
N GLY A 166 6.35 14.89 -14.67
CA GLY A 166 6.10 14.74 -16.11
C GLY A 166 4.73 15.29 -16.52
N HIS A 167 4.08 14.62 -17.48
CA HIS A 167 2.77 15.03 -18.02
C HIS A 167 1.64 15.01 -16.99
N GLU A 168 1.77 14.25 -15.91
CA GLU A 168 0.76 14.23 -14.83
C GLU A 168 0.62 15.60 -14.12
N ARG A 169 1.61 16.49 -14.24
CA ARG A 169 1.51 17.88 -13.73
C ARG A 169 0.53 18.75 -14.50
N GLU A 170 0.21 18.39 -15.74
CA GLU A 170 -0.70 19.12 -16.62
C GLU A 170 -2.15 18.61 -16.47
N GLY A 171 -2.35 17.54 -15.70
CA GLY A 171 -3.64 16.96 -15.43
C GLY A 171 -4.49 17.78 -14.46
N SER A 172 -5.71 17.29 -14.21
CA SER A 172 -6.65 17.90 -13.26
C SER A 172 -6.70 17.20 -11.90
N TYR A 173 -5.94 16.11 -11.72
CA TYR A 173 -5.97 15.28 -10.52
C TYR A 173 -4.56 14.92 -10.06
N SER A 174 -4.42 14.69 -8.76
CA SER A 174 -3.19 14.24 -8.14
C SER A 174 -3.46 12.95 -7.36
N THR A 175 -2.56 11.99 -7.45
CA THR A 175 -2.69 10.67 -6.81
C THR A 175 -2.98 10.78 -5.32
N GLY A 176 -2.27 11.66 -4.61
CA GLY A 176 -2.46 11.87 -3.19
C GLY A 176 -3.86 12.34 -2.86
N ARG A 177 -4.38 13.31 -3.62
CA ARG A 177 -5.71 13.85 -3.36
C ARG A 177 -6.79 12.80 -3.59
N GLU A 178 -6.69 12.01 -4.65
CA GLU A 178 -7.62 10.90 -4.90
C GLU A 178 -7.55 9.84 -3.80
N PHE A 179 -6.34 9.44 -3.40
CA PHE A 179 -6.12 8.46 -2.34
C PHE A 179 -6.76 8.89 -1.01
N PHE A 180 -6.47 10.12 -0.55
CA PHE A 180 -7.04 10.60 0.72
C PHE A 180 -8.54 10.91 0.62
N ASN A 181 -9.04 11.33 -0.55
CA ASN A 181 -10.49 11.45 -0.76
C ASN A 181 -11.20 10.09 -0.63
N ALA A 182 -10.58 9.00 -1.08
CA ALA A 182 -11.11 7.65 -0.90
C ALA A 182 -11.21 7.28 0.59
N VAL A 183 -10.16 7.54 1.36
CA VAL A 183 -10.16 7.33 2.82
C VAL A 183 -11.25 8.17 3.50
N LEU A 184 -11.38 9.45 3.15
CA LEU A 184 -12.40 10.33 3.71
C LEU A 184 -13.83 9.87 3.37
N LYS A 185 -14.05 9.42 2.13
CA LYS A 185 -15.35 8.90 1.68
C LYS A 185 -15.74 7.63 2.45
N TYR A 186 -14.77 6.74 2.67
CA TYR A 186 -14.98 5.54 3.49
C TYR A 186 -15.40 5.90 4.93
N ILE A 187 -14.69 6.82 5.58
CA ILE A 187 -15.01 7.27 6.95
C ILE A 187 -16.41 7.89 7.02
N LYS A 188 -16.75 8.76 6.07
CA LYS A 188 -18.07 9.42 6.01
C LYS A 188 -19.21 8.42 5.84
N ASN A 189 -19.03 7.41 4.99
CA ASN A 189 -20.06 6.39 4.75
C ASN A 189 -20.28 5.46 5.95
N LYS A 190 -19.30 5.34 6.85
CA LYS A 190 -19.42 4.58 8.10
C LYS A 190 -19.96 5.38 9.28
N SER A 191 -19.99 6.70 9.20
CA SER A 191 -20.39 7.59 10.31
C SER A 191 -21.90 7.86 10.35
N ILE A 192 -22.72 6.93 9.84
CA ILE A 192 -24.19 7.01 9.80
C ILE A 192 -24.77 5.79 10.50
#